data_AF-A0A2V7VY07-F1
#
_entry.id   AF-A0A2V7VY07-F1
#
_cell.length_a   1.000
_cell.length_b   1.000
_cell.length_c   1.000
_cell.angle_alpha   90.00
_cell.angle_beta   90.00
_cell.angle_gamma   90.00
#
_symmetry.space_group_name_H-M   'P 1'
#
loop_
_entity.id
_entity.type
_entity.pdbx_description
1 polymer ?
#
loop_
_entity_poly.entity_id
_entity_poly.type
_entity_poly.pdbx_seq_one_letter_code
_entity_poly.pdbx_strand_id
1 'polypeptide(L)'
;MTAEEWRTTVDTYVDECIELRTPPRVTELAARMGISAVRLTRRLRPPLGMHPSHYIKERQVAHAKELLVGDATLDEIAVAAGFGTPRTFFRAFNRFTGTTPAAWRSVKKMSVAPTECYN
;
A
#
# COMPACT_ATOMS: atom_id res chain seq x y z
N MET A 1 13.76 -18.13 -9.56
CA MET A 1 13.00 -17.38 -8.54
C MET A 1 13.73 -17.43 -7.21
N THR A 2 14.74 -16.58 -7.09
CA THR A 2 15.42 -16.18 -5.87
C THR A 2 14.47 -15.37 -4.97
N ALA A 3 14.89 -15.10 -3.73
CA ALA A 3 14.14 -14.26 -2.80
C ALA A 3 13.84 -12.86 -3.36
N GLU A 4 14.81 -12.28 -4.07
CA GLU A 4 14.72 -10.97 -4.68
C GLU A 4 13.74 -10.98 -5.86
N GLU A 5 13.84 -11.97 -6.75
CA GLU A 5 12.91 -12.12 -7.89
C GLU A 5 11.44 -12.22 -7.41
N TRP A 6 11.21 -12.91 -6.30
CA TRP A 6 9.88 -13.00 -5.69
C TRP A 6 9.36 -11.66 -5.16
N ARG A 7 10.21 -10.85 -4.53
CA ARG A 7 9.83 -9.53 -4.02
C ARG A 7 9.50 -8.59 -5.17
N THR A 8 10.39 -8.51 -6.16
CA THR A 8 10.17 -7.72 -7.37
C THR A 8 8.88 -8.11 -8.07
N THR A 9 8.57 -9.41 -8.17
CA THR A 9 7.31 -9.87 -8.78
C THR A 9 6.07 -9.33 -8.06
N VAL A 10 6.08 -9.32 -6.72
CA VAL A 10 4.96 -8.80 -5.93
C VAL A 10 4.88 -7.28 -6.07
N ASP A 11 6.02 -6.60 -6.05
CA ASP A 11 6.11 -5.15 -6.18
C ASP A 11 5.56 -4.67 -7.52
N THR A 12 6.04 -5.24 -8.63
CA THR A 12 5.53 -4.96 -9.98
C THR A 12 4.03 -5.20 -10.07
N TYR A 13 3.53 -6.31 -9.51
CA TYR A 13 2.08 -6.58 -9.51
C TYR A 13 1.28 -5.53 -8.73
N VAL A 14 1.78 -5.07 -7.58
CA VAL A 14 1.10 -4.04 -6.79
C VAL A 14 1.13 -2.70 -7.52
N ASP A 15 2.24 -2.35 -8.15
CA ASP A 15 2.39 -1.09 -8.89
C ASP A 15 1.44 -1.07 -10.11
N GLU A 16 1.35 -2.16 -10.88
CA GLU A 16 0.35 -2.32 -11.96
C GLU A 16 -1.09 -2.13 -11.43
N CYS A 17 -1.40 -2.73 -10.28
CA CYS A 17 -2.73 -2.61 -9.68
C CYS A 17 -3.04 -1.18 -9.24
N ILE A 18 -2.05 -0.45 -8.74
CA ILE A 18 -2.17 0.97 -8.36
C ILE A 18 -2.42 1.83 -9.60
N GLU A 19 -1.63 1.64 -10.66
CA GLU A 19 -1.80 2.35 -11.93
C GLU A 19 -3.18 2.14 -12.53
N LEU A 20 -3.67 0.90 -12.52
CA LEU A 20 -5.00 0.52 -13.00
C LEU A 20 -6.12 0.84 -12.00
N ARG A 21 -5.79 1.31 -10.80
CA ARG A 21 -6.72 1.59 -9.69
C ARG A 21 -7.60 0.38 -9.32
N THR A 22 -7.02 -0.81 -9.41
CA THR A 22 -7.66 -2.09 -9.09
C THR A 22 -7.13 -2.67 -7.78
N PRO A 23 -7.95 -3.33 -6.94
CA PRO A 23 -7.45 -3.89 -5.69
C PRO A 23 -6.60 -5.16 -5.88
N PRO A 24 -5.32 -5.16 -5.46
CA PRO A 24 -4.44 -6.32 -5.58
C PRO A 24 -4.91 -7.47 -4.69
N ARG A 25 -4.85 -8.70 -5.21
CA ARG A 25 -5.24 -9.93 -4.52
C ARG A 25 -4.17 -11.01 -4.70
N VAL A 26 -3.77 -11.63 -3.59
CA VAL A 26 -2.83 -12.77 -3.59
C VAL A 26 -3.30 -13.91 -4.50
N THR A 27 -4.63 -14.13 -4.59
CA THR A 27 -5.22 -15.15 -5.46
C THR A 27 -5.03 -14.85 -6.94
N GLU A 28 -5.10 -13.58 -7.33
CA GLU A 28 -4.90 -13.18 -8.72
C GLU A 28 -3.42 -13.30 -9.11
N LEU A 29 -2.51 -12.81 -8.25
CA LEU A 29 -1.09 -13.01 -8.45
C LEU A 29 -0.73 -14.51 -8.56
N ALA A 30 -1.34 -15.36 -7.72
CA ALA A 30 -1.12 -16.79 -7.77
C ALA A 30 -1.59 -17.40 -9.11
N ALA A 31 -2.76 -16.96 -9.60
CA ALA A 31 -3.29 -17.38 -10.89
C ALA A 31 -2.38 -16.96 -12.05
N ARG A 32 -1.86 -15.71 -12.05
CA ARG A 32 -0.88 -15.23 -13.04
C ARG A 32 0.41 -16.07 -13.04
N MET A 33 0.80 -16.59 -11.88
CA MET A 33 1.98 -17.44 -11.70
C MET A 33 1.70 -18.94 -11.92
N GLY A 34 0.48 -19.34 -12.28
CA GLY A 34 0.12 -20.74 -12.52
C GLY A 34 0.21 -21.64 -11.28
N ILE A 35 0.07 -21.08 -10.07
CA ILE A 35 0.14 -21.82 -8.81
C ILE A 35 -1.03 -21.48 -7.87
N SER A 36 -1.30 -22.35 -6.89
CA SER A 36 -2.30 -22.05 -5.86
C SER A 36 -1.84 -20.92 -4.94
N ALA A 37 -2.80 -20.15 -4.41
CA ALA A 37 -2.51 -19.09 -3.44
C ALA A 37 -1.74 -19.59 -2.21
N VAL A 38 -2.04 -20.82 -1.75
CA VAL A 38 -1.30 -21.46 -0.64
C VAL A 38 0.16 -21.71 -1.01
N ARG A 39 0.44 -22.22 -2.21
CA ARG A 39 1.80 -22.45 -2.70
C ARG A 39 2.55 -21.12 -2.86
N LEU A 40 1.88 -20.10 -3.40
CA LEU A 40 2.43 -18.74 -3.52
C LEU A 40 2.81 -18.18 -2.14
N THR A 41 1.89 -18.20 -1.18
CA THR A 41 2.15 -17.74 0.19
C THR A 41 3.33 -18.47 0.83
N ARG A 42 3.42 -19.79 0.66
CA ARG A 42 4.53 -20.57 1.19
C ARG A 42 5.88 -20.18 0.58
N ARG A 43 5.92 -19.80 -0.70
CA ARG A 43 7.15 -19.35 -1.37
C ARG A 43 7.52 -17.90 -1.05
N LEU A 44 6.52 -17.03 -0.90
CA LEU A 44 6.73 -15.61 -0.64
C LEU A 44 6.98 -15.28 0.84
N ARG A 45 6.46 -16.08 1.78
CA ARG A 45 6.59 -15.75 3.20
C ARG A 45 8.06 -15.68 3.68
N PRO A 46 8.96 -16.64 3.36
CA PRO A 46 10.35 -16.54 3.76
C PRO A 46 11.06 -15.27 3.24
N PRO A 47 11.02 -14.92 1.93
CA PRO A 47 11.72 -13.73 1.42
C PRO A 47 11.06 -12.40 1.81
N LEU A 48 9.76 -12.37 2.07
CA LEU A 48 9.06 -11.17 2.54
C LEU A 48 9.12 -10.98 4.06
N GLY A 49 9.48 -12.03 4.82
CA GLY A 49 9.41 -12.03 6.29
C GLY A 49 7.98 -11.97 6.85
N MET A 50 6.96 -11.86 6.00
CA MET A 50 5.56 -11.69 6.38
C MET A 50 4.62 -12.35 5.38
N HIS A 51 3.32 -12.38 5.71
CA HIS A 51 2.31 -12.89 4.79
C HIS A 51 2.17 -11.97 3.56
N PRO A 52 2.02 -12.48 2.32
CA PRO A 52 1.96 -11.63 1.12
C PRO A 52 0.84 -10.59 1.14
N SER A 53 -0.33 -10.94 1.69
CA SER A 53 -1.42 -9.98 1.84
C SER A 53 -1.11 -8.84 2.83
N HIS A 54 -0.18 -9.06 3.76
CA HIS A 54 0.31 -8.00 4.64
C HIS A 54 1.27 -7.09 3.89
N TYR A 55 2.21 -7.69 3.18
CA TYR A 55 3.18 -6.97 2.35
C TYR A 55 2.52 -6.10 1.28
N ILE A 56 1.51 -6.63 0.57
CA ILE A 56 0.69 -5.86 -0.37
C ILE A 56 0.07 -4.64 0.31
N LYS A 57 -0.56 -4.81 1.48
CA LYS A 57 -1.17 -3.68 2.19
C LYS A 57 -0.15 -2.66 2.68
N GLU A 58 1.03 -3.10 3.09
CA GLU A 58 2.13 -2.21 3.48
C GLU A 58 2.54 -1.32 2.32
N ARG A 59 2.72 -1.90 1.11
CA ARG A 59 2.99 -1.17 -0.14
C ARG A 59 1.89 -0.17 -0.47
N GLN A 60 0.62 -0.58 -0.39
CA GLN A 60 -0.52 0.32 -0.62
C GLN A 60 -0.58 1.47 0.39
N VAL A 61 -0.26 1.21 1.66
CA VAL A 61 -0.17 2.28 2.69
C VAL A 61 1.00 3.21 2.41
N ALA A 62 2.15 2.70 1.95
CA ALA A 62 3.29 3.53 1.58
C ALA A 62 2.92 4.50 0.45
N HIS A 63 2.30 4.00 -0.62
CA HIS A 63 1.83 4.87 -1.70
C HIS A 63 0.73 5.86 -1.24
N ALA A 64 -0.20 5.40 -0.40
CA ALA A 64 -1.22 6.30 0.16
C ALA A 64 -0.62 7.46 0.97
N LYS A 65 0.51 7.24 1.68
CA LYS A 65 1.21 8.33 2.40
C LYS A 65 1.74 9.40 1.45
N GLU A 66 2.22 9.02 0.27
CA GLU A 66 2.68 9.96 -0.77
C GLU A 66 1.51 10.82 -1.25
N LEU A 67 0.38 10.18 -1.56
CA LEU A 67 -0.83 10.87 -2.00
C LEU A 67 -1.45 11.76 -0.91
N LEU A 68 -1.31 11.39 0.37
CA LEU A 68 -1.84 12.16 1.50
C LEU A 68 -1.17 13.52 1.66
N VAL A 69 0.04 13.72 1.11
CA VAL A 69 0.75 15.02 1.09
C VAL A 69 0.07 16.02 0.13
N GLY A 70 -0.57 15.52 -0.93
CA GLY A 70 -1.33 16.34 -1.87
C GLY A 70 -2.74 16.70 -1.38
N ASP A 71 -3.57 17.18 -2.30
CA ASP A 71 -4.91 17.71 -2.01
C ASP A 71 -6.06 16.76 -2.36
N ALA A 72 -5.75 15.55 -2.85
CA ALA A 72 -6.76 14.52 -3.11
C ALA A 72 -7.59 14.21 -1.86
N THR A 73 -8.87 13.94 -2.05
CA THR A 73 -9.76 13.50 -0.97
C THR A 73 -9.37 12.10 -0.46
N LEU A 74 -9.78 11.74 0.76
CA LEU A 74 -9.47 10.42 1.32
C LEU A 74 -10.09 9.28 0.51
N ASP A 75 -11.22 9.54 -0.16
CA ASP A 75 -11.91 8.57 -1.00
C ASP A 75 -11.17 8.36 -2.32
N GLU A 76 -10.71 9.44 -2.96
CA GLU A 76 -9.84 9.36 -4.15
C GLU A 76 -8.55 8.61 -3.84
N ILE A 77 -7.93 8.86 -2.67
CA ILE A 77 -6.72 8.16 -2.23
C ILE A 77 -6.99 6.68 -2.02
N ALA A 78 -8.14 6.30 -1.46
CA ALA A 78 -8.46 4.89 -1.27
C ALA A 78 -8.53 4.13 -2.61
N VAL A 79 -9.04 4.75 -3.67
CA VAL A 79 -9.09 4.18 -5.01
C VAL A 79 -7.70 4.20 -5.66
N ALA A 80 -7.01 5.34 -5.63
CA ALA A 80 -5.69 5.51 -6.23
C ALA A 80 -4.63 4.59 -5.61
N ALA A 81 -4.67 4.34 -4.31
CA ALA A 81 -3.79 3.38 -3.64
C ALA A 81 -4.24 1.91 -3.77
N GLY A 82 -5.27 1.62 -4.59
CA GLY A 82 -5.75 0.27 -4.85
C GLY A 82 -6.50 -0.39 -3.69
N PHE A 83 -6.99 0.35 -2.69
CA PHE A 83 -7.82 -0.26 -1.63
C PHE A 83 -9.25 -0.56 -2.09
N GLY A 84 -9.70 0.10 -3.16
CA GLY A 84 -11.03 -0.01 -3.76
C GLY A 84 -12.15 0.60 -2.94
N THR A 85 -12.03 0.65 -1.62
CA THR A 85 -13.01 1.30 -0.72
C THR A 85 -12.32 2.09 0.39
N PRO A 86 -12.89 3.22 0.83
CA PRO A 86 -12.39 3.97 1.98
C PRO A 86 -12.31 3.13 3.25
N ARG A 87 -13.32 2.29 3.52
CA ARG A 87 -13.34 1.43 4.72
C ARG A 87 -12.12 0.51 4.81
N THR A 88 -11.70 -0.10 3.70
CA THR A 88 -10.53 -0.98 3.66
C THR A 88 -9.24 -0.17 3.84
N PHE A 89 -9.15 0.98 3.17
CA PHE A 89 -8.05 1.92 3.30
C PHE A 89 -7.84 2.35 4.75
N PHE A 90 -8.86 2.87 5.42
CA PHE A 90 -8.76 3.41 6.79
C PHE A 90 -8.32 2.33 7.78
N ARG A 91 -8.88 1.12 7.66
CA ARG A 91 -8.51 -0.02 8.52
C ARG A 91 -7.06 -0.44 8.32
N ALA A 92 -6.60 -0.52 7.07
CA ALA A 92 -5.22 -0.86 6.76
C ALA A 92 -4.28 0.24 7.25
N PHE A 93 -4.55 1.49 6.89
CA PHE A 93 -3.73 2.64 7.25
C PHE A 93 -3.54 2.75 8.76
N ASN A 94 -4.61 2.66 9.55
CA ASN A 94 -4.50 2.70 11.01
C ASN A 94 -3.67 1.52 11.54
N ARG A 95 -3.89 0.30 11.02
CA ARG A 95 -3.11 -0.87 11.43
C ARG A 95 -1.60 -0.71 11.19
N PHE A 96 -1.20 -0.06 10.09
CA PHE A 96 0.21 0.13 9.74
C PHE A 96 0.85 1.40 10.30
N THR A 97 0.06 2.42 10.63
CA THR A 97 0.58 3.74 11.04
C THR A 97 0.25 4.11 12.47
N GLY A 98 -0.69 3.41 13.12
CA GLY A 98 -1.21 3.73 14.44
C GLY A 98 -2.15 4.94 14.49
N THR A 99 -2.50 5.53 13.34
CA THR A 99 -3.34 6.74 13.28
C THR A 99 -4.27 6.73 12.07
N THR A 100 -5.24 7.65 12.03
CA THR A 100 -6.15 7.78 10.88
C THR A 100 -5.47 8.55 9.74
N PRO A 101 -5.87 8.32 8.47
CA PRO A 101 -5.35 9.08 7.33
C PRO A 101 -5.49 10.61 7.49
N ALA A 102 -6.63 11.05 8.01
CA ALA A 102 -6.91 12.47 8.25
C ALA A 102 -5.94 13.07 9.29
N ALA A 103 -5.78 12.41 10.44
CA ALA A 103 -4.85 12.87 11.48
C ALA A 103 -3.40 12.86 10.98
N TRP A 104 -3.01 11.82 10.24
CA TRP A 104 -1.68 11.73 9.64
C TRP A 104 -1.40 12.89 8.67
N ARG A 105 -2.36 13.20 7.78
CA ARG A 105 -2.27 14.34 6.85
C ARG A 105 -2.12 15.66 7.58
N SER A 106 -2.92 15.90 8.62
CA SER A 106 -2.87 17.15 9.39
C SER A 106 -1.50 17.37 10.04
N VAL A 107 -0.93 16.32 10.65
CA VAL A 107 0.43 16.39 11.24
C VAL A 107 1.47 16.67 10.16
N LYS A 108 1.37 16.00 9.01
CA LYS A 108 2.34 16.21 7.91
C LYS A 108 2.26 17.62 7.33
N LYS A 109 1.06 18.18 7.12
CA LYS A 109 0.89 19.57 6.67
C LYS A 109 1.38 20.58 7.72
N MET A 110 1.23 20.31 9.02
CA MET A 110 1.77 21.16 10.09
C MET A 110 3.30 21.19 10.12
N SER A 111 3.95 20.05 9.84
CA SER A 111 5.42 19.96 9.76
C SER A 111 6.06 20.64 8.54
N VAL A 112 5.24 21.16 7.61
CA VAL A 112 5.67 21.85 6.38
C VAL A 112 5.35 23.37 6.44
N ALA A 113 4.80 23.87 7.55
CA ALA A 113 4.60 25.31 7.76
C ALA A 113 5.94 26.06 8.03
N PRO A 114 6.08 27.33 7.60
CA PRO A 114 7.36 27.88 7.15
C PRO A 114 8.29 28.35 8.27
N THR A 115 9.59 28.15 8.05
CA THR A 115 10.70 28.81 8.76
C THR A 115 10.94 30.26 8.27
N GLU A 116 9.89 31.00 7.94
CA GLU A 116 10.00 32.42 7.61
C GLU A 116 8.87 33.19 8.26
N CYS A 117 9.24 33.94 9.31
CA CYS A 117 8.67 35.22 9.75
C CYS A 117 9.33 35.58 11.08
N TYR A 118 10.50 36.22 11.02
CA TYR A 118 10.88 37.22 12.00
C TYR A 118 11.60 38.33 11.22
N ASN A 119 10.86 39.40 10.95
CA ASN A 119 11.41 40.73 10.72
C ASN A 119 12.15 41.21 11.98
#